data_AF-A0A485LBG9-F1
#
_entry.id   AF-A0A485LBG9-F1
#
_cell.length_a   1.000
_cell.length_b   1.000
_cell.length_c   1.000
_cell.angle_alpha   90.00
_cell.angle_beta   90.00
_cell.angle_gamma   90.00
#
_symmetry.space_group_name_H-M   'P 1'
#
loop_
_entity.id
_entity.type
_entity.pdbx_description
1 polymer ?
#
loop_
_entity_poly.entity_id
_entity_poly.type
_entity_poly.pdbx_seq_one_letter_code
_entity_poly.pdbx_strand_id
1 'polypeptide(L)'
;MCSIPISTALLAFAGFVLSVIAVSLPDWSASSPPTFAYPFFQASKLSAGLWGFCIAVQVDPKNASAAAATSPYLEGCFPFRARSTGFALLTHNESILIPEDSVCSLDRRGAKFDDLVRLSSVDSTRAYVAASCGSMGWASVVFAVLAPIFGLLALALLGALVCTRAVPTRRRVLVATTPFLALACISAIVVFSIWTHQAPRGVTYGASFVLEILAAVAYLAALGVALGAICRRDEDAADDEFLPHGQRNVNDPLVTDADAVSPDTTAPYVPAPTPIKMT
;
A
#
# COMPACT_ATOMS: atom_id res chain seq x y z
N MET A 1 18.06 -8.96 -24.01
CA MET A 1 16.72 -8.42 -23.70
C MET A 1 16.61 -8.17 -22.18
N CYS A 2 16.48 -6.91 -21.75
CA CYS A 2 16.40 -6.50 -20.32
C CYS A 2 15.03 -5.89 -19.94
N SER A 3 14.02 -5.98 -20.80
CA SER A 3 12.73 -5.28 -20.63
C SER A 3 11.83 -5.89 -19.54
N ILE A 4 11.87 -7.20 -19.35
CA ILE A 4 11.00 -7.92 -18.43
C ILE A 4 11.13 -7.47 -16.96
N PRO A 5 12.34 -7.35 -16.36
CA PRO A 5 12.45 -6.88 -14.97
C PRO A 5 11.97 -5.43 -14.78
N ILE A 6 12.05 -4.60 -15.84
CA ILE A 6 11.59 -3.21 -15.79
C ILE A 6 10.06 -3.16 -15.74
N SER A 7 9.38 -3.94 -16.58
CA SER A 7 7.91 -4.00 -16.57
C SER A 7 7.37 -4.50 -15.23
N THR A 8 7.96 -5.56 -14.66
CA THR A 8 7.58 -6.05 -13.32
C THR A 8 7.81 -4.99 -12.25
N ALA A 9 8.94 -4.28 -12.27
CA ALA A 9 9.24 -3.23 -11.31
C ALA A 9 8.26 -2.05 -11.41
N LEU A 10 7.91 -1.60 -12.62
CA LEU A 10 6.95 -0.52 -12.83
C LEU A 10 5.55 -0.89 -12.33
N LEU A 11 5.07 -2.10 -12.62
CA LEU A 11 3.78 -2.59 -12.15
C LEU A 11 3.74 -2.74 -10.62
N ALA A 12 4.80 -3.31 -10.03
CA ALA A 12 4.93 -3.43 -8.57
C ALA A 12 5.00 -2.05 -7.90
N PHE A 13 5.67 -1.07 -8.52
CA PHE A 13 5.77 0.29 -8.02
C PHE A 13 4.43 1.01 -8.06
N ALA A 14 3.68 0.86 -9.16
CA ALA A 14 2.32 1.37 -9.26
C ALA A 14 1.42 0.77 -8.17
N GLY A 15 1.46 -0.56 -7.99
CA GLY A 15 0.71 -1.24 -6.93
C GLY A 15 1.08 -0.71 -5.53
N PHE A 16 2.36 -0.53 -5.24
CA PHE A 16 2.84 0.04 -3.98
C PHE A 16 2.30 1.44 -3.72
N VAL A 17 2.45 2.36 -4.67
CA VAL A 17 1.98 3.74 -4.52
C VAL A 17 0.46 3.79 -4.34
N LEU A 18 -0.29 3.02 -5.13
CA LEU A 18 -1.74 2.95 -5.03
C LEU A 18 -2.19 2.43 -3.67
N SER A 19 -1.59 1.35 -3.15
CA SER A 19 -1.92 0.83 -1.82
C SER A 19 -1.56 1.80 -0.70
N VAL A 20 -0.43 2.51 -0.78
CA VAL A 20 -0.04 3.53 0.21
C VAL A 20 -1.04 4.69 0.24
N ILE A 21 -1.50 5.15 -0.92
CA ILE A 21 -2.50 6.21 -1.01
C ILE A 21 -3.85 5.69 -0.47
N ALA A 22 -4.26 4.50 -0.89
CA ALA A 22 -5.51 3.88 -0.46
C ALA A 22 -5.57 3.73 1.07
N VAL A 23 -4.52 3.19 1.70
CA VAL A 23 -4.49 3.00 3.16
C VAL A 23 -4.45 4.32 3.93
N SER A 24 -3.93 5.40 3.35
CA SER A 24 -3.76 6.68 4.03
C SER A 24 -5.01 7.57 3.99
N LEU A 25 -5.82 7.47 2.93
CA LEU A 25 -6.96 8.36 2.72
C LEU A 25 -8.25 7.82 3.35
N PRO A 26 -9.03 8.65 4.07
CA PRO A 26 -10.30 8.27 4.69
C PRO A 26 -11.48 8.27 3.69
N ASP A 27 -11.26 7.78 2.46
CA ASP A 27 -12.25 7.75 1.36
C ASP A 27 -12.47 6.33 0.81
N TRP A 28 -12.60 5.36 1.71
CA TRP A 28 -12.96 3.98 1.34
C TRP A 28 -14.47 3.84 1.11
N SER A 29 -15.26 4.61 1.83
CA SER A 29 -16.70 4.74 1.62
C SER A 29 -17.15 6.15 1.94
N ALA A 30 -18.08 6.68 1.18
CA ALA A 30 -18.64 8.01 1.39
C ALA A 30 -20.16 7.97 1.35
N SER A 31 -20.83 8.64 2.29
CA SER A 31 -22.25 8.94 2.12
C SER A 31 -22.42 10.04 1.09
N SER A 32 -23.44 9.92 0.25
CA SER A 32 -23.97 11.10 -0.43
C SER A 32 -24.47 12.06 0.66
N PRO A 33 -24.19 13.37 0.59
CA PRO A 33 -24.68 14.32 1.59
C PRO A 33 -26.21 14.20 1.63
N PRO A 34 -26.80 13.65 2.71
CA PRO A 34 -28.23 13.63 2.82
C PRO A 34 -28.67 15.03 3.20
N THR A 35 -29.65 15.55 2.47
CA THR A 35 -30.42 16.73 2.86
C THR A 35 -31.34 16.35 4.01
N PHE A 36 -30.79 16.24 5.22
CA PHE A 36 -31.62 16.23 6.42
C PHE A 36 -31.71 17.64 6.97
N ALA A 37 -32.94 18.14 7.08
CA ALA A 37 -33.26 19.28 7.92
C ALA A 37 -33.33 18.84 9.39
N TYR A 38 -32.20 18.49 10.00
CA TYR A 38 -32.10 18.78 11.44
C TYR A 38 -32.14 20.31 11.55
N PRO A 39 -32.76 20.91 12.58
CA PRO A 39 -33.11 22.33 12.59
C PRO A 39 -31.96 23.30 12.26
N PHE A 40 -30.70 22.84 12.34
CA PHE A 40 -29.50 23.64 12.13
C PHE A 40 -28.53 23.10 11.06
N PHE A 41 -28.72 21.87 10.56
CA PHE A 41 -27.82 21.24 9.59
C PHE A 41 -28.50 21.14 8.23
N GLN A 42 -27.80 21.54 7.17
CA GLN A 42 -28.31 21.45 5.80
C GLN A 42 -27.86 20.17 5.10
N ALA A 43 -26.65 19.70 5.41
CA ALA A 43 -26.08 18.48 4.83
C ALA A 43 -24.98 17.91 5.73
N SER A 44 -24.82 16.59 5.72
CA SER A 44 -23.76 15.88 6.46
C SER A 44 -23.12 14.78 5.61
N LYS A 45 -21.85 14.93 5.25
CA LYS A 45 -21.11 13.92 4.50
C LYS A 45 -20.24 13.10 5.45
N LEU A 46 -20.45 11.79 5.48
CA LEU A 46 -19.59 10.83 6.15
C LEU A 46 -18.55 10.30 5.15
N SER A 47 -17.27 10.36 5.50
CA SER A 47 -16.18 9.73 4.76
C SER A 47 -15.50 8.71 5.66
N ALA A 48 -15.63 7.43 5.35
CA ALA A 48 -15.13 6.32 6.14
C ALA A 48 -13.81 5.79 5.55
N GLY A 49 -12.85 5.51 6.43
CA GLY A 49 -11.56 4.89 6.10
C GLY A 49 -11.16 3.81 7.09
N LEU A 50 -10.01 3.20 6.85
CA LEU A 50 -9.48 2.13 7.70
C LEU A 50 -9.11 2.59 9.12
N TRP A 51 -8.59 3.82 9.23
CA TRP A 51 -8.10 4.39 10.49
C TRP A 51 -9.18 5.07 11.32
N GLY A 52 -10.30 5.41 10.71
CA GLY A 52 -11.36 6.24 11.30
C GLY A 52 -12.34 6.69 10.24
N PHE A 53 -13.16 7.67 10.59
CA PHE A 53 -14.06 8.33 9.65
C PHE A 53 -14.07 9.83 9.90
N CYS A 54 -14.33 10.60 8.87
CA CYS A 54 -14.51 12.03 8.92
C CYS A 54 -15.98 12.37 8.66
N ILE A 55 -16.48 13.39 9.35
CA ILE A 55 -17.81 13.95 9.15
C ILE A 55 -17.62 15.40 8.75
N ALA A 56 -18.17 15.77 7.59
CA ALA A 56 -18.27 17.14 7.15
C ALA A 56 -19.74 17.58 7.25
N VAL A 57 -20.01 18.59 8.06
CA VAL A 57 -21.36 19.13 8.29
C VAL A 57 -21.45 20.54 7.73
N GLN A 58 -22.52 20.81 6.98
CA GLN A 58 -22.90 22.14 6.53
C GLN A 58 -23.94 22.71 7.49
N VAL A 59 -23.61 23.86 8.09
CA VAL A 59 -24.49 24.57 9.03
C VAL A 59 -25.25 25.66 8.29
N ASP A 60 -26.55 25.79 8.54
CA ASP A 60 -27.30 26.91 7.99
C ASP A 60 -26.77 28.24 8.57
N PRO A 61 -26.29 29.19 7.75
CA PRO A 61 -25.76 30.47 8.22
C PRO A 61 -26.79 31.28 9.03
N LYS A 62 -28.10 31.03 8.87
CA LYS A 62 -29.15 31.68 9.66
C LYS A 62 -29.19 31.21 11.12
N ASN A 63 -28.68 30.01 11.39
CA ASN A 63 -28.71 29.37 12.69
C ASN A 63 -27.31 29.19 13.30
N ALA A 64 -26.27 29.60 12.58
CA ALA A 64 -24.89 29.62 13.04
C ALA A 64 -24.69 30.72 14.09
N SER A 65 -23.98 30.42 15.17
CA SER A 65 -23.46 31.44 16.09
C SER A 65 -22.49 32.37 15.34
N ALA A 66 -22.24 33.59 15.85
CA ALA A 66 -21.34 34.56 15.19
C ALA A 66 -19.93 34.01 14.87
N ALA A 67 -19.48 32.97 15.60
CA ALA A 67 -18.23 32.26 15.36
C ALA A 67 -18.31 31.18 14.24
N ALA A 68 -19.50 30.63 13.98
CA ALA A 68 -19.76 29.68 12.89
C ALA A 68 -20.18 30.37 11.57
N ALA A 69 -20.52 31.67 11.61
CA ALA A 69 -20.87 32.46 10.45
C ALA A 69 -19.68 32.73 9.48
N THR A 70 -18.43 32.55 9.95
CA THR A 70 -17.21 32.73 9.15
C THR A 70 -16.80 31.48 8.36
N SER A 71 -17.29 30.29 8.73
CA SER A 71 -17.14 29.05 7.95
C SER A 71 -18.39 28.18 8.11
N PRO A 72 -19.28 28.11 7.12
CA PRO A 72 -20.49 27.27 7.17
C PRO A 72 -20.19 25.78 7.07
N TYR A 73 -18.91 25.41 6.91
CA TYR A 73 -18.42 24.05 6.84
C TYR A 73 -17.63 23.73 8.09
N LEU A 74 -17.98 22.60 8.69
CA LEU A 74 -17.25 22.02 9.81
C LEU A 74 -16.89 20.58 9.46
N GLU A 75 -15.59 20.28 9.45
CA GLU A 75 -15.07 18.95 9.18
C GLU A 75 -14.32 18.43 10.41
N GLY A 76 -14.62 17.19 10.79
CA GLY A 76 -14.03 16.53 11.93
C GLY A 76 -13.69 15.09 11.61
N CYS A 77 -12.43 14.68 11.86
CA CYS A 77 -11.98 13.30 11.68
C CYS A 77 -11.83 12.58 13.02
N PHE A 78 -12.41 11.39 13.09
CA PHE A 78 -12.53 10.56 14.29
C PHE A 78 -11.76 9.27 14.10
N PRO A 79 -10.50 9.21 14.56
CA PRO A 79 -9.74 7.97 14.53
C PRO A 79 -10.36 6.92 15.46
N PHE A 80 -10.35 5.66 15.01
CA PHE A 80 -10.91 4.55 15.79
C PHE A 80 -10.12 4.29 17.07
N ARG A 81 -8.78 4.37 16.99
CA ARG A 81 -7.86 3.89 18.02
C ARG A 81 -6.89 4.96 18.54
N ALA A 82 -6.94 6.17 17.99
CA ALA A 82 -6.15 7.30 18.47
C ALA A 82 -7.08 8.35 19.10
N ARG A 83 -6.55 9.26 19.90
CA ARG A 83 -7.32 10.41 20.39
C ARG A 83 -7.66 11.33 19.22
N SER A 84 -8.85 11.91 19.25
CA SER A 84 -9.25 12.96 18.33
C SER A 84 -8.94 14.32 18.96
N THR A 85 -8.64 15.32 18.15
CA THR A 85 -8.71 16.72 18.60
C THR A 85 -10.19 17.05 18.70
N GLY A 86 -10.79 16.78 19.85
CA GLY A 86 -12.22 17.02 20.06
C GLY A 86 -12.59 18.46 19.67
N PHE A 87 -13.81 18.65 19.20
CA PHE A 87 -14.34 19.98 18.92
C PHE A 87 -15.76 20.09 19.46
N ALA A 88 -16.13 21.27 19.92
CA ALA A 88 -17.49 21.54 20.36
C ALA A 88 -18.20 22.34 19.26
N LEU A 89 -19.32 21.84 18.77
CA LEU A 89 -20.20 22.63 17.92
C LEU A 89 -21.25 23.29 18.80
N LEU A 90 -21.20 24.62 18.94
CA LEU A 90 -22.22 25.39 19.64
C LEU A 90 -23.25 25.91 18.63
N THR A 91 -24.44 25.34 18.64
CA THR A 91 -25.63 25.93 18.02
C THR A 91 -26.38 26.80 19.03
N HIS A 92 -27.33 27.59 18.57
CA HIS A 92 -28.04 28.60 19.39
C HIS A 92 -28.77 28.02 20.63
N ASN A 93 -29.00 26.70 20.69
CA ASN A 93 -29.66 26.00 21.80
C ASN A 93 -29.04 24.65 22.21
N GLU A 94 -28.09 24.10 21.46
CA GLU A 94 -27.44 22.82 21.77
C GLU A 94 -25.92 22.90 21.52
N SER A 95 -25.14 22.40 22.48
CA SER A 95 -23.72 22.13 22.29
C SER A 95 -23.52 20.65 22.01
N ILE A 96 -23.01 20.34 20.82
CA ILE A 96 -22.58 18.99 20.49
C ILE A 96 -21.11 18.90 20.89
N LEU A 97 -20.84 18.21 22.00
CA LEU A 97 -19.49 18.00 22.49
C LEU A 97 -18.94 16.72 21.88
N ILE A 98 -17.98 16.87 20.97
CA ILE A 98 -17.42 15.72 20.28
C ILE A 98 -16.21 15.20 21.04
N PRO A 99 -16.10 13.87 21.18
CA PRO A 99 -15.11 13.25 22.07
C PRO A 99 -13.67 13.48 21.64
N GLU A 100 -12.82 13.86 22.60
CA GLU A 100 -11.35 13.85 22.47
C GLU A 100 -10.78 12.41 22.53
N ASP A 101 -11.55 11.47 23.05
CA ASP A 101 -11.17 10.07 23.15
C ASP A 101 -11.29 9.34 21.80
N SER A 102 -10.63 8.19 21.68
CA SER A 102 -10.76 7.35 20.50
C SER A 102 -12.18 6.83 20.34
N VAL A 103 -12.66 6.64 19.10
CA VAL A 103 -14.05 6.18 18.89
C VAL A 103 -14.29 4.83 19.57
N CYS A 104 -13.31 3.94 19.56
CA CYS A 104 -13.45 2.62 20.16
C CYS A 104 -13.38 2.60 21.69
N SER A 105 -12.91 3.68 22.33
CA SER A 105 -12.94 3.82 23.79
C SER A 105 -14.20 4.50 24.31
N LEU A 106 -15.08 4.99 23.44
CA LEU A 106 -16.32 5.64 23.84
C LEU A 106 -17.32 4.63 24.40
N ASP A 107 -18.07 5.06 25.42
CA ASP A 107 -19.25 4.33 25.85
C ASP A 107 -20.30 4.35 24.74
N ARG A 108 -20.63 3.16 24.22
CA ARG A 108 -21.59 2.96 23.12
C ARG A 108 -23.03 3.34 23.49
N ARG A 109 -23.31 3.54 24.79
CA ARG A 109 -24.60 4.03 25.32
C ARG A 109 -24.52 5.45 25.87
N GLY A 110 -23.36 6.09 25.78
CA GLY A 110 -23.15 7.46 26.26
C GLY A 110 -23.59 8.51 25.26
N ALA A 111 -23.91 9.70 25.76
CA ALA A 111 -24.35 10.85 24.95
C ALA A 111 -23.37 11.21 23.82
N LYS A 112 -22.06 11.17 24.09
CA LYS A 112 -21.03 11.49 23.07
C LYS A 112 -21.06 10.57 21.86
N PHE A 113 -21.36 9.28 22.07
CA PHE A 113 -21.46 8.32 20.96
C PHE A 113 -22.77 8.50 20.20
N ASP A 114 -23.86 8.80 20.90
CA ASP A 114 -25.15 9.10 20.30
C ASP A 114 -25.08 10.36 19.43
N ASP A 115 -24.38 11.40 19.89
CA ASP A 115 -24.11 12.61 19.11
C ASP A 115 -23.31 12.28 17.85
N LEU A 116 -22.25 11.49 17.95
CA LEU A 116 -21.44 11.07 16.81
C LEU A 116 -22.26 10.30 15.76
N VAL A 117 -23.14 9.40 16.20
CA VAL A 117 -24.06 8.67 15.32
C VAL A 117 -25.04 9.63 14.65
N ARG A 118 -25.61 10.58 15.40
CA ARG A 118 -26.52 11.60 14.86
C ARG A 118 -25.83 12.46 13.79
N LEU A 119 -24.60 12.93 14.06
CA LEU A 119 -23.83 13.74 13.11
C LEU A 119 -23.50 12.97 11.82
N SER A 120 -23.28 11.67 11.92
CA SER A 120 -22.95 10.86 10.74
C SER A 120 -24.12 10.76 9.75
N SER A 121 -25.36 10.97 10.19
CA SER A 121 -26.60 10.83 9.41
C SER A 121 -26.81 9.47 8.72
N VAL A 122 -26.07 8.44 9.14
CA VAL A 122 -26.14 7.09 8.59
C VAL A 122 -26.62 6.13 9.68
N ASP A 123 -27.79 5.52 9.47
CA ASP A 123 -28.43 4.63 10.47
C ASP A 123 -27.54 3.44 10.87
N SER A 124 -26.70 2.99 9.95
CA SER A 124 -25.80 1.86 10.16
C SER A 124 -24.50 2.22 10.90
N THR A 125 -24.27 3.48 11.27
CA THR A 125 -23.02 3.94 11.92
C THR A 125 -22.72 3.18 13.20
N ARG A 126 -23.72 2.84 14.02
CA ARG A 126 -23.48 2.04 15.25
C ARG A 126 -22.89 0.67 14.93
N ALA A 127 -23.46 -0.03 13.94
CA ALA A 127 -22.99 -1.35 13.53
C ALA A 127 -21.61 -1.26 12.86
N TYR A 128 -21.39 -0.25 12.02
CA TYR A 128 -20.11 0.05 11.39
C TYR A 128 -19.00 0.28 12.41
N VAL A 129 -19.23 1.14 13.41
CA VAL A 129 -18.26 1.37 14.49
C VAL A 129 -18.02 0.09 15.29
N ALA A 130 -19.06 -0.67 15.60
CA ALA A 130 -18.92 -1.94 16.32
C ALA A 130 -18.02 -2.94 15.57
N ALA A 131 -18.17 -3.06 14.25
CA ALA A 131 -17.33 -3.91 13.40
C ALA A 131 -15.89 -3.36 13.30
N SER A 132 -15.74 -2.04 13.17
CA SER A 132 -14.45 -1.37 13.01
C SER A 132 -13.58 -1.37 14.27
N CYS A 133 -14.22 -1.37 15.44
CA CYS A 133 -13.56 -1.52 16.73
C CYS A 133 -13.30 -2.97 17.13
N GLY A 134 -13.87 -3.94 16.41
CA GLY A 134 -13.70 -5.37 16.67
C GLY A 134 -12.47 -5.97 15.97
N SER A 135 -12.47 -7.30 15.87
CA SER A 135 -11.44 -8.08 15.17
C SER A 135 -11.42 -7.79 13.66
N MET A 136 -12.58 -7.59 13.04
CA MET A 136 -12.67 -7.26 11.61
C MET A 136 -11.92 -5.97 11.28
N GLY A 137 -12.16 -4.89 12.02
CA GLY A 137 -11.44 -3.63 11.77
C GLY A 137 -9.94 -3.73 12.02
N TRP A 138 -9.49 -4.57 12.95
CA TRP A 138 -8.06 -4.86 13.12
C TRP A 138 -7.49 -5.62 11.93
N ALA A 139 -8.20 -6.66 11.46
CA ALA A 139 -7.80 -7.42 10.28
C ALA A 139 -7.68 -6.51 9.05
N SER A 140 -8.69 -5.65 8.80
CA SER A 140 -8.66 -4.68 7.69
C SER A 140 -7.41 -3.80 7.74
N VAL A 141 -7.10 -3.21 8.90
CA VAL A 141 -5.91 -2.34 9.05
C VAL A 141 -4.61 -3.13 8.84
N VAL A 142 -4.49 -4.32 9.44
CA VAL A 142 -3.28 -5.14 9.33
C VAL A 142 -3.04 -5.54 7.87
N PHE A 143 -4.04 -6.07 7.18
CA PHE A 143 -3.89 -6.48 5.78
C PHE A 143 -3.65 -5.29 4.85
N ALA A 144 -4.30 -4.15 5.09
CA ALA A 144 -4.05 -2.92 4.34
C ALA A 144 -2.61 -2.41 4.48
N VAL A 145 -1.98 -2.58 5.65
CA VAL A 145 -0.60 -2.17 5.91
C VAL A 145 0.39 -3.23 5.40
N LEU A 146 0.05 -4.51 5.47
CA LEU A 146 0.89 -5.59 4.95
C LEU A 146 1.06 -5.53 3.43
N ALA A 147 0.01 -5.17 2.68
CA ALA A 147 0.06 -5.05 1.22
C ALA A 147 1.22 -4.15 0.73
N PRO A 148 1.33 -2.87 1.15
CA PRO A 148 2.44 -2.01 0.75
C PRO A 148 3.78 -2.42 1.36
N ILE A 149 3.82 -3.05 2.55
CA ILE A 149 5.08 -3.57 3.12
C ILE A 149 5.65 -4.68 2.23
N PHE A 150 4.84 -5.65 1.84
CA PHE A 150 5.28 -6.73 0.94
C PHE A 150 5.59 -6.19 -0.46
N GLY A 151 4.81 -5.21 -0.96
CA GLY A 151 5.12 -4.50 -2.20
C GLY A 151 6.49 -3.82 -2.16
N LEU A 152 6.83 -3.15 -1.06
CA LEU A 152 8.14 -2.52 -0.85
C LEU A 152 9.28 -3.54 -0.80
N LEU A 153 9.09 -4.67 -0.10
CA LEU A 153 10.08 -5.75 -0.06
C LEU A 153 10.33 -6.35 -1.46
N ALA A 154 9.26 -6.54 -2.25
CA ALA A 154 9.38 -6.97 -3.64
C ALA A 154 10.16 -5.93 -4.47
N LEU A 155 9.87 -4.64 -4.32
CA LEU A 155 10.58 -3.56 -5.00
C LEU A 155 12.06 -3.49 -4.62
N ALA A 156 12.40 -3.70 -3.35
CA ALA A 156 13.79 -3.72 -2.89
C ALA A 156 14.57 -4.87 -3.55
N LEU A 157 13.98 -6.07 -3.66
CA LEU A 157 14.57 -7.20 -4.36
C LEU A 157 14.72 -6.92 -5.87
N LEU A 158 13.70 -6.35 -6.51
CA LEU A 158 13.78 -5.95 -7.91
C LEU A 158 14.84 -4.85 -8.14
N GLY A 159 15.02 -3.93 -7.20
CA GLY A 159 16.10 -2.93 -7.23
C GLY A 159 17.48 -3.58 -7.22
N ALA A 160 17.67 -4.66 -6.46
CA ALA A 160 18.92 -5.43 -6.46
C ALA A 160 19.24 -6.07 -7.82
N LEU A 161 18.25 -6.30 -8.69
CA LEU A 161 18.49 -6.78 -10.07
C LEU A 161 19.21 -5.74 -10.93
N VAL A 162 19.03 -4.44 -10.66
CA VAL A 162 19.69 -3.36 -11.41
C VAL A 162 21.19 -3.38 -11.14
N CYS A 163 21.59 -3.65 -9.90
CA CYS A 163 23.00 -3.67 -9.48
C CYS A 163 23.74 -4.96 -9.83
N THR A 164 23.03 -6.04 -10.20
CA THR A 164 23.63 -7.35 -10.44
C THR A 164 23.80 -7.66 -11.93
N ARG A 165 25.05 -7.90 -12.35
CA ARG A 165 25.39 -8.33 -13.73
C ARG A 165 25.37 -9.86 -13.90
N ALA A 166 25.55 -10.61 -12.82
CA ALA A 166 25.60 -12.06 -12.87
C ALA A 166 24.23 -12.68 -13.16
N VAL A 167 24.14 -13.41 -14.28
CA VAL A 167 22.94 -14.12 -14.75
C VAL A 167 22.29 -15.05 -13.71
N PRO A 168 23.02 -15.94 -12.99
CA PRO A 168 22.38 -16.87 -12.06
C PRO A 168 21.76 -16.15 -10.84
N THR A 169 22.35 -15.04 -10.41
CA THR A 169 21.84 -14.21 -9.31
C THR A 169 20.51 -13.58 -9.68
N ARG A 170 20.34 -13.13 -10.93
CA ARG A 170 19.07 -12.53 -11.40
C ARG A 170 17.88 -13.49 -11.31
N ARG A 171 18.06 -14.76 -11.69
CA ARG A 171 16.99 -15.77 -11.59
C ARG A 171 16.58 -15.99 -10.14
N ARG A 172 17.55 -16.18 -9.23
CA ARG A 172 17.28 -16.39 -7.80
C ARG A 172 16.53 -15.22 -7.17
N VAL A 173 16.94 -13.99 -7.50
CA VAL A 173 16.27 -12.77 -7.00
C VAL A 173 14.85 -12.65 -7.55
N LEU A 174 14.62 -12.95 -8.83
CA LEU A 174 13.27 -12.92 -9.41
C LEU A 174 12.35 -13.97 -8.76
N VAL A 175 12.82 -15.20 -8.57
CA VAL A 175 12.09 -16.25 -7.85
C VAL A 175 11.82 -15.85 -6.40
N ALA A 176 12.78 -15.22 -5.72
CA ALA A 176 12.58 -14.72 -4.36
C ALA A 176 11.58 -13.55 -4.27
N THR A 177 11.36 -12.82 -5.36
CA THR A 177 10.42 -11.69 -5.42
C THR A 177 8.96 -12.16 -5.53
N THR A 178 8.70 -13.29 -6.20
CA THR A 178 7.34 -13.78 -6.44
C THR A 178 6.50 -14.02 -5.18
N PRO A 179 7.00 -14.59 -4.06
CA PRO A 179 6.19 -14.74 -2.85
C PRO A 179 5.78 -13.39 -2.25
N PHE A 180 6.64 -12.37 -2.31
CA PHE A 180 6.30 -11.04 -1.79
C PHE A 180 5.23 -10.36 -2.65
N LEU A 181 5.30 -10.47 -3.97
CA LEU A 181 4.23 -9.98 -4.86
C LEU A 181 2.91 -10.73 -4.62
N ALA A 182 2.96 -12.05 -4.42
CA ALA A 182 1.78 -12.85 -4.10
C ALA A 182 1.17 -12.45 -2.76
N LEU A 183 1.98 -12.28 -1.71
CA LEU A 183 1.52 -11.84 -0.39
C LEU A 183 0.95 -10.41 -0.42
N ALA A 184 1.56 -9.50 -1.19
CA ALA A 184 1.02 -8.15 -1.39
C ALA A 184 -0.36 -8.20 -2.05
N CYS A 185 -0.50 -8.97 -3.13
CA CYS A 185 -1.76 -9.16 -3.85
C CYS A 185 -2.85 -9.79 -2.95
N ILE A 186 -2.52 -10.87 -2.24
CA ILE A 186 -3.46 -11.55 -1.33
C ILE A 186 -3.89 -10.59 -0.21
N SER A 187 -2.96 -9.82 0.36
CA SER A 187 -3.28 -8.86 1.42
C SER A 187 -4.24 -7.78 0.92
N ALA A 188 -4.01 -7.25 -0.29
CA ALA A 188 -4.89 -6.27 -0.93
C ALA A 188 -6.29 -6.85 -1.21
N ILE A 189 -6.37 -8.12 -1.65
CA ILE A 189 -7.65 -8.82 -1.87
C ILE A 189 -8.41 -9.00 -0.55
N VAL A 190 -7.72 -9.41 0.50
CA VAL A 190 -8.31 -9.63 1.82
C VAL A 190 -8.86 -8.32 2.38
N VAL A 191 -8.13 -7.21 2.32
CA VAL A 191 -8.61 -5.93 2.89
C VAL A 191 -9.88 -5.45 2.21
N PHE A 192 -9.95 -5.39 0.86
CA PHE A 192 -11.17 -4.91 0.22
C PHE A 192 -12.33 -5.89 0.43
N SER A 193 -12.07 -7.19 0.51
CA SER A 193 -13.09 -8.21 0.81
C SER A 193 -13.65 -8.07 2.22
N ILE A 194 -12.81 -7.77 3.22
CA ILE A 194 -13.30 -7.48 4.58
C ILE A 194 -14.09 -6.16 4.56
N TRP A 195 -13.61 -5.16 3.81
CA TRP A 195 -14.27 -3.86 3.73
C TRP A 195 -15.68 -3.94 3.17
N THR A 196 -15.97 -4.81 2.18
CA THR A 196 -17.34 -4.96 1.65
C THR A 196 -18.34 -5.45 2.71
N HIS A 197 -17.87 -6.22 3.71
CA HIS A 197 -18.68 -6.67 4.83
C HIS A 197 -18.72 -5.66 5.99
N GLN A 198 -17.65 -4.90 6.17
CA GLN A 198 -17.51 -3.94 7.26
C GLN A 198 -18.18 -2.59 6.96
N ALA A 199 -18.25 -2.18 5.69
CA ALA A 199 -18.70 -0.85 5.27
C ALA A 199 -20.09 -0.48 5.83
N PRO A 200 -20.33 0.81 6.14
CA PRO A 200 -21.67 1.26 6.50
C PRO A 200 -22.66 0.94 5.38
N ARG A 201 -23.91 0.62 5.71
CA ARG A 201 -24.99 0.47 4.72
C ARG A 201 -25.48 1.85 4.27
N GLY A 202 -25.86 1.96 3.00
CA GLY A 202 -26.40 3.21 2.42
C GLY A 202 -25.33 4.23 1.98
N VAL A 203 -24.07 3.80 1.89
CA VAL A 203 -22.94 4.62 1.39
C VAL A 203 -22.40 4.02 0.09
N THR A 204 -21.70 4.83 -0.70
CA THR A 204 -21.00 4.39 -1.90
C THR A 204 -19.53 4.09 -1.60
N TYR A 205 -18.90 3.16 -2.32
CA TYR A 205 -17.45 2.97 -2.23
C TYR A 205 -16.72 4.20 -2.78
N GLY A 206 -15.70 4.67 -2.04
CA GLY A 206 -14.92 5.86 -2.37
C GLY A 206 -13.68 5.55 -3.21
N ALA A 207 -12.87 6.57 -3.47
CA ALA A 207 -11.70 6.44 -4.33
C ALA A 207 -10.64 5.50 -3.74
N SER A 208 -10.41 5.53 -2.42
CA SER A 208 -9.42 4.66 -1.77
C SER A 208 -9.72 3.18 -1.97
N PHE A 209 -11.00 2.80 -1.94
CA PHE A 209 -11.41 1.41 -2.18
C PHE A 209 -11.09 0.97 -3.62
N VAL A 210 -11.34 1.84 -4.60
CA VAL A 210 -11.00 1.57 -6.01
C VAL A 210 -9.49 1.51 -6.21
N LEU A 211 -8.73 2.41 -5.57
CA LEU A 211 -7.27 2.42 -5.63
C LEU A 211 -6.68 1.11 -5.10
N GLU A 212 -7.23 0.54 -4.03
CA GLU A 212 -6.77 -0.75 -3.50
C GLU A 212 -7.06 -1.91 -4.47
N ILE A 213 -8.21 -1.90 -5.16
CA ILE A 213 -8.50 -2.90 -6.21
C ILE A 213 -7.49 -2.77 -7.35
N LEU A 214 -7.21 -1.54 -7.81
CA LEU A 214 -6.21 -1.30 -8.84
C LEU A 214 -4.81 -1.72 -8.39
N ALA A 215 -4.47 -1.53 -7.11
CA ALA A 215 -3.23 -2.00 -6.53
C ALA A 215 -3.13 -3.54 -6.58
N ALA A 216 -4.21 -4.25 -6.19
CA ALA A 216 -4.28 -5.71 -6.28
C ALA A 216 -4.08 -6.21 -7.71
N VAL A 217 -4.74 -5.57 -8.70
CA VAL A 217 -4.57 -5.88 -10.12
C VAL A 217 -3.13 -5.63 -10.59
N ALA A 218 -2.51 -4.52 -10.16
CA ALA A 218 -1.13 -4.21 -10.50
C ALA A 218 -0.14 -5.23 -9.92
N TYR A 219 -0.31 -5.65 -8.67
CA TYR A 219 0.49 -6.72 -8.07
C TYR A 219 0.29 -8.06 -8.77
N LEU A 220 -0.95 -8.41 -9.13
CA LEU A 220 -1.25 -9.64 -9.86
C LEU A 220 -0.60 -9.63 -11.25
N ALA A 221 -0.67 -8.52 -11.97
CA ALA A 221 -0.01 -8.35 -13.26
C ALA A 221 1.52 -8.46 -13.12
N ALA A 222 2.11 -7.80 -12.11
CA ALA A 222 3.54 -7.90 -11.82
C ALA A 222 3.95 -9.35 -11.54
N LEU A 223 3.16 -10.09 -10.75
CA LEU A 223 3.37 -11.50 -10.45
C LEU A 223 3.29 -12.36 -11.72
N GLY A 224 2.28 -12.16 -12.56
CA GLY A 224 2.12 -12.89 -13.82
C GLY A 224 3.30 -12.68 -14.77
N VAL A 225 3.78 -11.43 -14.91
CA VAL A 225 4.96 -11.12 -15.72
C VAL A 225 6.21 -11.78 -15.14
N ALA A 226 6.39 -11.74 -13.81
CA ALA A 226 7.54 -12.37 -13.15
C ALA A 226 7.55 -13.89 -13.34
N LEU A 227 6.41 -14.56 -13.17
CA LEU A 227 6.28 -16.01 -13.37
C LEU A 227 6.49 -16.40 -14.85
N GLY A 228 5.88 -15.67 -15.79
CA GLY A 228 6.10 -15.92 -17.22
C GLY A 228 7.56 -15.76 -17.65
N ALA A 229 8.29 -14.84 -17.02
CA ALA A 229 9.73 -14.66 -17.24
C ALA A 229 10.57 -15.83 -16.70
N ILE A 230 10.15 -16.42 -15.58
CA ILE A 230 10.80 -17.60 -15.01
C ILE A 230 10.54 -18.80 -15.91
N CYS A 231 9.29 -19.04 -16.32
CA CYS A 231 8.90 -20.19 -17.14
C CYS A 231 9.57 -20.20 -18.52
N ARG A 232 9.54 -19.09 -19.27
CA ARG A 232 10.16 -19.03 -20.62
C ARG A 232 11.65 -19.37 -20.60
N ARG A 233 12.33 -18.99 -19.53
CA ARG A 233 13.77 -19.22 -19.42
C ARG A 233 14.10 -20.67 -19.10
N ASP A 234 13.20 -21.38 -18.42
CA ASP A 234 13.37 -22.80 -18.15
C ASP A 234 13.18 -23.62 -19.43
N GLU A 235 12.33 -23.15 -20.37
CA GLU A 235 12.22 -23.72 -21.72
C GLU A 235 13.52 -23.54 -22.52
N ASP A 236 14.06 -22.30 -22.59
CA ASP A 236 15.33 -22.03 -23.30
C ASP A 236 16.51 -22.86 -22.75
N ALA A 237 16.56 -23.08 -21.43
CA ALA A 237 17.63 -23.84 -20.80
C ALA A 237 17.54 -25.35 -21.07
N ALA A 238 16.35 -25.89 -21.25
CA ALA A 238 16.14 -27.30 -21.59
C ALA A 238 16.60 -27.60 -23.04
N ASP A 239 16.41 -26.65 -23.95
CA ASP A 239 16.86 -26.77 -25.34
C ASP A 239 18.39 -26.76 -25.47
N ASP A 240 19.09 -25.97 -24.63
CA ASP A 240 20.56 -25.90 -24.62
C ASP A 240 21.20 -27.21 -24.08
N GLU A 241 20.57 -27.89 -23.13
CA GLU A 241 21.10 -29.14 -22.54
C GLU A 241 20.90 -30.36 -23.47
N PHE A 242 19.92 -30.30 -24.37
CA PHE A 242 19.66 -31.35 -25.36
C PHE A 242 20.52 -31.27 -26.63
N LEU A 243 21.33 -30.23 -26.79
CA LEU A 243 22.36 -30.21 -27.82
C LEU A 243 23.46 -31.21 -27.40
N PRO A 244 23.58 -32.37 -28.07
CA PRO A 244 24.52 -33.39 -27.67
C PRO A 244 25.92 -32.81 -27.70
N HIS A 245 26.67 -33.00 -26.61
CA HIS A 245 28.09 -32.65 -26.45
C HIS A 245 29.05 -33.24 -27.52
N GLY A 246 28.53 -33.84 -28.61
CA GLY A 246 29.25 -34.60 -29.63
C GLY A 246 29.43 -33.93 -31.00
N GLN A 247 28.89 -32.74 -31.28
CA GLN A 247 29.23 -32.01 -32.52
C GLN A 247 30.07 -30.77 -32.26
N ARG A 248 31.30 -31.00 -31.79
CA ARG A 248 32.39 -30.08 -32.06
C ARG A 248 32.59 -30.10 -33.58
N ASN A 249 32.26 -29.02 -34.27
CA ASN A 249 32.49 -28.89 -35.71
C ASN A 249 33.97 -29.22 -36.00
N VAL A 250 34.23 -30.38 -36.60
CA VAL A 250 35.58 -30.83 -37.02
C VAL A 250 36.08 -30.03 -38.24
N ASN A 251 35.30 -29.07 -38.73
CA ASN A 251 35.63 -28.27 -39.90
C ASN A 251 36.16 -26.87 -39.58
N ASP A 252 36.55 -26.58 -38.33
CA ASP A 252 37.41 -25.41 -38.10
C ASP A 252 38.80 -25.71 -38.70
N PRO A 253 39.24 -24.96 -39.73
CA PRO A 253 40.55 -25.16 -40.31
C PRO A 253 41.61 -24.89 -39.24
N LEU A 254 42.61 -25.79 -39.19
CA LEU A 254 43.86 -25.61 -38.46
C LEU A 254 44.39 -24.18 -38.68
N VAL A 255 44.18 -23.29 -37.72
CA VAL A 255 45.00 -22.08 -37.58
C VAL A 255 46.25 -22.53 -36.82
N THR A 256 47.21 -23.01 -37.59
CA THR A 256 48.61 -23.10 -37.16
C THR A 256 49.18 -21.69 -37.15
N ASP A 257 49.08 -21.00 -36.01
CA ASP A 257 50.00 -19.91 -35.71
C ASP A 257 51.00 -20.39 -34.67
N ALA A 258 52.08 -20.93 -35.23
CA ALA A 258 53.39 -20.86 -34.62
C ALA A 258 53.86 -19.40 -34.73
N ASP A 259 54.16 -18.78 -33.58
CA ASP A 259 55.20 -17.75 -33.36
C ASP A 259 54.98 -17.21 -31.92
N ALA A 260 55.72 -17.68 -30.92
CA ALA A 260 57.07 -17.23 -30.52
C ALA A 260 57.05 -15.90 -29.71
N VAL A 261 57.90 -15.87 -28.65
CA VAL A 261 58.38 -14.70 -27.87
C VAL A 261 57.41 -14.19 -26.78
N SER A 262 57.72 -13.98 -25.49
CA SER A 262 58.85 -14.18 -24.58
C SER A 262 58.32 -13.89 -23.16
N PRO A 263 58.81 -14.53 -22.08
CA PRO A 263 58.44 -14.17 -20.71
C PRO A 263 59.35 -13.04 -20.22
N ASP A 264 58.81 -11.83 -20.03
CA ASP A 264 59.51 -10.83 -19.22
C ASP A 264 58.81 -10.67 -17.87
N THR A 265 59.58 -11.05 -16.85
CA THR A 265 59.20 -11.16 -15.45
C THR A 265 59.76 -9.94 -14.74
N THR A 266 58.94 -8.92 -14.49
CA THR A 266 59.31 -7.84 -13.56
C THR A 266 58.25 -7.73 -12.47
N ALA A 267 58.55 -8.36 -11.34
CA ALA A 267 57.80 -8.18 -10.11
C ALA A 267 58.07 -6.77 -9.54
N PRO A 268 57.04 -6.01 -9.12
CA PRO A 268 57.23 -4.73 -8.45
C PRO A 268 57.80 -4.94 -7.05
N TYR A 269 58.90 -4.22 -6.78
CA TYR A 269 59.53 -4.09 -5.46
C TYR A 269 58.54 -3.48 -4.44
N VAL A 270 58.25 -4.22 -3.37
CA VAL A 270 57.44 -3.74 -2.23
C VAL A 270 58.39 -3.38 -1.08
N PRO A 271 58.51 -2.10 -0.69
CA PRO A 271 59.34 -1.71 0.45
C PRO A 271 58.72 -2.18 1.79
N ALA A 272 59.58 -2.62 2.70
CA ALA A 272 59.21 -3.13 4.02
C ALA A 272 58.58 -2.04 4.91
N PRO A 273 57.58 -2.37 5.75
CA PRO A 273 56.97 -1.43 6.67
C PRO A 273 57.93 -1.04 7.80
N THR A 274 58.12 0.27 8.00
CA THR A 274 58.82 0.85 9.14
C THR A 274 58.08 0.59 10.46
N PRO A 275 58.77 0.22 11.55
CA PRO A 275 58.16 0.00 12.86
C PRO A 275 57.69 1.33 13.47
N ILE A 276 56.39 1.38 13.81
CA ILE A 276 55.78 2.48 14.57
C ILE A 276 56.25 2.36 16.02
N LYS A 277 56.97 3.38 16.52
CA LYS A 277 57.22 3.56 17.95
C LYS A 277 55.92 4.05 18.60
N MET A 278 55.37 3.27 19.53
CA MET A 278 54.36 3.76 20.46
C MET A 278 55.07 4.54 21.57
N THR A 279 54.70 5.80 21.73
CA THR A 279 54.92 6.63 22.93
C THR A 279 53.57 7.09 23.43
#